data_AF-A0A2P2Q4U7-F1
#
_entry.id   AF-A0A2P2Q4U7-F1
#
_cell.length_a   1.000
_cell.length_b   1.000
_cell.length_c   1.000
_cell.angle_alpha   90.00
_cell.angle_beta   90.00
_cell.angle_gamma   90.00
#
_symmetry.space_group_name_H-M   'P 1'
#
loop_
_entity.id
_entity.type
_entity.pdbx_description
1 polymer ?
#
loop_
_entity_poly.entity_id
_entity_poly.type
_entity_poly.pdbx_seq_one_letter_code
_entity_poly.pdbx_strand_id
1 'polypeptide(L)'
;MTEALKQTGRKARIIGQGVPEDFLVSAAVAEFKGPNIFGVVRFARVNMQQARIEASFSGLSPGRHGWSINEFGDLTQGVASTGKIFNPTDGVAKQEPLGDLGTLNVDDRGEAFFSGIKENLQIPDLIGRSVAVYETEDKLDTGLTAAVIARSAGVGENYKKLCTCDGTTIWESSNNDFVTSNC
;
A
#
# COMPACT_ATOMS: atom_id res chain seq x y z
N MET A 1 4.75 -9.07 -10.98
CA MET A 1 4.55 -10.51 -10.70
C MET A 1 3.13 -10.98 -10.95
N THR A 2 2.11 -10.37 -10.34
CA THR A 2 0.71 -10.80 -10.50
C THR A 2 0.23 -10.74 -11.95
N GLU A 3 0.69 -9.77 -12.74
CA GLU A 3 0.41 -9.69 -14.18
C GLU A 3 1.05 -10.81 -14.98
N ALA A 4 2.31 -11.14 -14.72
CA ALA A 4 2.98 -12.27 -15.36
C ALA A 4 2.24 -13.59 -15.08
N LEU A 5 1.73 -13.79 -13.85
CA LEU A 5 0.90 -14.96 -13.51
C LEU A 5 -0.45 -14.94 -14.24
N LYS A 6 -1.11 -13.78 -14.36
CA LYS A 6 -2.36 -13.64 -15.13
C LYS A 6 -2.16 -13.96 -16.61
N GLN A 7 -1.01 -13.61 -17.20
CA GLN A 7 -0.68 -13.94 -18.59
C GLN A 7 -0.58 -15.45 -18.84
N THR A 8 -0.30 -16.25 -17.81
CA THR A 8 -0.34 -17.72 -17.89
C THR A 8 -1.75 -18.32 -17.78
N GLY A 9 -2.79 -17.49 -17.68
CA GLY A 9 -4.17 -17.92 -17.45
C GLY A 9 -4.46 -18.36 -16.01
N ARG A 10 -3.50 -18.22 -15.10
CA ARG A 10 -3.64 -18.63 -13.69
C ARG A 10 -4.11 -17.45 -12.82
N LYS A 11 -5.17 -17.68 -12.04
CA LYS A 11 -5.67 -16.70 -11.07
C LYS A 11 -4.81 -16.77 -9.80
N ALA A 12 -3.96 -15.75 -9.59
CA ALA A 12 -3.12 -15.64 -8.41
C ALA A 12 -3.62 -14.53 -7.46
N ARG A 13 -3.53 -14.77 -6.15
CA ARG A 13 -3.82 -13.79 -5.10
C ARG A 13 -2.63 -13.72 -4.16
N ILE A 14 -2.07 -12.52 -3.96
CA ILE A 14 -1.02 -12.30 -2.96
C ILE A 14 -1.64 -12.49 -1.58
N ILE A 15 -1.05 -13.38 -0.78
CA ILE A 15 -1.49 -13.71 0.58
C ILE A 15 -0.55 -13.19 1.67
N GLY A 16 0.68 -12.82 1.30
CA GLY A 16 1.63 -12.13 2.16
C GLY A 16 2.80 -11.55 1.35
N GLN A 17 3.50 -10.59 1.92
CA GLN A 17 4.68 -9.95 1.32
C GLN A 17 5.73 -9.68 2.41
N GLY A 18 6.99 -10.05 2.19
CA GLY A 18 8.05 -9.93 3.19
C GLY A 18 9.16 -10.97 2.98
N VAL A 19 10.23 -10.85 3.76
CA VAL A 19 11.34 -11.80 3.79
C VAL A 19 11.03 -12.86 4.87
N PRO A 20 11.14 -14.17 4.58
CA PRO A 20 10.75 -15.24 5.51
C PRO A 20 11.46 -15.23 6.87
N GLU A 21 12.62 -14.58 6.97
CA GLU A 21 13.45 -14.56 8.19
C GLU A 21 13.14 -13.39 9.13
N ASP A 22 12.33 -12.41 8.72
CA ASP A 22 12.02 -11.20 9.51
C ASP A 22 10.52 -11.14 9.92
N PHE A 23 10.21 -11.72 11.09
CA PHE A 23 8.87 -11.83 11.69
C PHE A 23 8.31 -10.54 12.34
N LEU A 24 8.90 -9.37 12.05
CA LEU A 24 8.45 -8.09 12.61
C LEU A 24 7.64 -7.28 11.59
N VAL A 25 6.29 -7.29 11.69
CA VAL A 25 5.32 -6.51 10.87
C VAL A 25 5.95 -5.95 9.59
N SER A 26 6.20 -6.87 8.66
CA SER A 26 6.99 -6.57 7.47
C SER A 26 6.15 -5.97 6.34
N ALA A 27 4.82 -5.88 6.50
CA ALA A 27 3.93 -5.38 5.46
C ALA A 27 2.70 -4.61 5.96
N ALA A 28 2.27 -3.66 5.13
CA ALA A 28 1.02 -2.91 5.30
C ALA A 28 0.34 -2.69 3.96
N VAL A 29 -0.96 -2.39 3.99
CA VAL A 29 -1.76 -2.15 2.79
C VAL A 29 -2.77 -1.03 3.03
N ALA A 30 -2.94 -0.15 2.05
CA ALA A 30 -4.06 0.78 1.96
C ALA A 30 -4.88 0.42 0.71
N GLU A 31 -6.19 0.30 0.89
CA GLU A 31 -7.11 -0.13 -0.18
C GLU A 31 -8.16 0.96 -0.42
N PHE A 32 -8.19 1.47 -1.64
CA PHE A 32 -9.13 2.47 -2.12
C PHE A 32 -10.32 1.77 -2.76
N LYS A 33 -11.51 1.90 -2.16
CA LYS A 33 -12.78 1.27 -2.59
C LYS A 33 -13.84 2.29 -2.98
N GLY A 34 -13.42 3.51 -3.31
CA GLY A 34 -14.34 4.60 -3.65
C GLY A 34 -15.16 4.28 -4.91
N PRO A 35 -16.27 5.00 -5.15
CA PRO A 35 -17.19 4.66 -6.23
C PRO A 35 -16.55 4.76 -7.63
N ASN A 36 -15.58 5.67 -7.81
CA ASN A 36 -14.93 5.92 -9.10
C ASN A 36 -13.42 5.60 -9.08
N ILE A 37 -12.74 5.81 -7.95
CA ILE A 37 -11.30 5.58 -7.81
C ILE A 37 -11.07 4.31 -7.02
N PHE A 38 -10.40 3.35 -7.65
CA PHE A 38 -9.99 2.09 -7.07
C PHE A 38 -8.48 2.02 -7.03
N GLY A 39 -7.93 1.39 -6.00
CA GLY A 39 -6.49 1.26 -5.91
C GLY A 39 -6.01 0.47 -4.71
N VAL A 40 -4.77 0.02 -4.80
CA VAL A 40 -4.09 -0.70 -3.72
C VAL A 40 -2.68 -0.16 -3.61
N VAL A 41 -2.30 0.25 -2.41
CA VAL A 41 -0.94 0.64 -2.05
C VAL A 41 -0.41 -0.38 -1.05
N ARG A 42 0.73 -0.97 -1.36
CA ARG A 42 1.41 -1.98 -0.55
C ARG A 42 2.72 -1.41 -0.05
N PHE A 43 2.98 -1.63 1.23
CA PHE A 43 4.23 -1.29 1.87
C PHE A 43 4.87 -2.59 2.34
N ALA A 44 6.16 -2.75 2.06
CA ALA A 44 6.93 -3.87 2.55
C ALA A 44 8.28 -3.39 3.07
N ARG A 45 8.64 -3.79 4.29
CA ARG A 45 9.98 -3.56 4.82
C ARG A 45 10.99 -4.32 3.98
N VAL A 46 12.02 -3.64 3.49
CA VAL A 46 13.13 -4.25 2.75
C VAL A 46 14.31 -4.50 3.70
N ASN A 47 14.58 -3.55 4.58
CA ASN A 47 15.57 -3.66 5.66
C ASN A 47 15.17 -2.73 6.82
N MET A 48 16.01 -2.65 7.84
CA MET A 48 15.77 -1.83 9.05
C MET A 48 15.55 -0.34 8.78
N GLN A 49 15.89 0.19 7.61
CA GLN A 49 15.84 1.63 7.29
C GLN A 49 15.07 1.95 6.00
N GLN A 50 14.57 0.96 5.27
CA GLN A 50 13.94 1.17 3.97
C GLN A 50 12.64 0.37 3.83
N ALA A 51 11.64 1.04 3.26
CA ALA A 51 10.39 0.41 2.86
C ALA A 51 10.20 0.52 1.34
N ARG A 52 9.78 -0.58 0.72
CA ARG A 52 9.30 -0.61 -0.65
C ARG A 52 7.83 -0.27 -0.68
N ILE A 53 7.45 0.58 -1.63
CA ILE A 53 6.08 1.01 -1.87
C ILE A 53 5.71 0.58 -3.28
N GLU A 54 4.59 -0.11 -3.41
CA GLU A 54 3.99 -0.47 -4.69
C GLU A 54 2.54 -0.01 -4.72
N ALA A 55 2.17 0.79 -5.71
CA ALA A 55 0.83 1.31 -5.86
C ALA A 55 0.28 1.03 -7.26
N SER A 56 -1.01 0.74 -7.31
CA SER A 56 -1.78 0.64 -8.54
C SER A 56 -3.13 1.31 -8.32
N PHE A 57 -3.47 2.23 -9.20
CA PHE A 57 -4.72 2.97 -9.20
C PHE A 57 -5.43 2.86 -10.54
N SER A 58 -6.75 2.96 -10.51
CA SER A 58 -7.66 2.99 -11.64
C SER A 58 -8.78 3.99 -11.39
N GLY A 59 -9.19 4.70 -12.44
CA GLY A 59 -10.29 5.67 -12.38
C GLY A 59 -9.88 7.07 -11.91
N LEU A 60 -8.58 7.36 -11.90
CA LEU A 60 -8.08 8.73 -11.75
C LEU A 60 -8.21 9.48 -13.09
N SER A 61 -8.28 10.81 -13.05
CA SER A 61 -8.19 11.62 -14.26
C SER A 61 -6.79 11.51 -14.87
N PRO A 62 -6.63 11.48 -16.20
CA PRO A 62 -5.32 11.56 -16.83
C PRO A 62 -4.56 12.81 -16.41
N GLY A 63 -3.26 12.69 -16.12
CA GLY A 63 -2.44 13.80 -15.68
C GLY A 63 -1.56 13.48 -14.48
N ARG A 64 -1.15 14.53 -13.76
CA ARG A 64 -0.18 14.45 -12.66
C ARG A 64 -0.87 14.77 -11.34
N HIS A 65 -0.83 13.82 -10.42
CA HIS A 65 -1.50 13.88 -9.13
C HIS A 65 -0.48 13.81 -7.99
N GLY A 66 -0.60 14.68 -7.00
CA GLY A 66 0.16 14.58 -5.77
C GLY A 66 -0.37 13.44 -4.90
N TRP A 67 0.50 12.81 -4.13
CA TRP A 67 0.09 11.82 -3.13
C TRP A 67 1.05 11.77 -1.94
N SER A 68 0.52 11.40 -0.79
CA SER A 68 1.27 11.39 0.47
C SER A 68 0.71 10.40 1.48
N ILE A 69 1.51 10.14 2.51
CA ILE A 69 1.07 9.55 3.77
C ILE A 69 0.75 10.70 4.71
N ASN A 70 -0.47 10.74 5.24
CA ASN A 70 -0.92 11.79 6.15
C ASN A 70 -0.96 11.29 7.60
N GLU A 71 -0.99 12.25 8.53
CA GLU A 71 -0.81 12.00 9.96
C GLU A 71 -1.88 11.07 10.54
N PHE A 72 -3.13 11.22 10.13
CA PHE A 72 -4.27 10.50 10.69
C PHE A 72 -4.95 9.59 9.67
N GLY A 73 -5.46 8.46 10.16
CA GLY A 73 -6.38 7.58 9.42
C GLY A 73 -7.85 7.98 9.56
N ASP A 74 -8.15 9.26 9.86
CA ASP A 74 -9.52 9.74 9.97
C ASP A 74 -10.07 10.07 8.57
N LEU A 75 -11.03 9.27 8.12
CA LEU A 75 -11.70 9.42 6.83
C LEU A 75 -13.11 10.03 6.94
N THR A 76 -13.50 10.56 8.11
CA THR A 76 -14.85 11.13 8.32
C THR A 76 -15.18 12.28 7.37
N GLN A 77 -14.16 13.03 6.92
CA GLN A 77 -14.27 14.09 5.91
C GLN A 77 -13.32 13.85 4.72
N GLY A 78 -13.07 12.59 4.37
CA GLY A 78 -12.15 12.23 3.30
C GLY A 78 -10.72 12.69 3.61
N VAL A 79 -10.03 13.29 2.62
CA VAL A 79 -8.64 13.77 2.81
C VAL A 79 -8.57 14.91 3.83
N ALA A 80 -9.61 15.73 3.99
CA ALA A 80 -9.58 16.91 4.86
C ALA A 80 -9.38 16.56 6.35
N SER A 81 -9.87 15.39 6.80
CA SER A 81 -9.72 14.91 8.17
C SER A 81 -8.41 14.15 8.42
N THR A 82 -7.59 13.88 7.38
CA THR A 82 -6.37 13.09 7.52
C THR A 82 -5.19 13.83 8.13
N GLY A 83 -5.32 15.14 8.37
CA GLY A 83 -4.27 15.97 8.95
C GLY A 83 -3.18 16.36 7.95
N LYS A 84 -1.99 16.70 8.45
CA LYS A 84 -0.85 17.12 7.63
C LYS A 84 -0.12 15.91 7.03
N ILE A 85 0.77 16.16 6.08
CA ILE A 85 1.71 15.13 5.59
C ILE A 85 2.54 14.63 6.77
N PHE A 86 2.63 13.31 6.90
CA PHE A 86 3.31 12.63 7.98
C PHE A 86 4.80 13.03 8.01
N ASN A 87 5.25 13.56 9.15
CA ASN A 87 6.67 13.83 9.38
C ASN A 87 6.99 13.61 10.87
N PRO A 88 7.58 12.47 11.26
CA PRO A 88 7.82 12.16 12.68
C PRO A 88 8.96 12.97 13.29
N THR A 89 9.79 13.64 12.48
CA THR A 89 10.88 14.50 12.97
C THR A 89 10.41 15.95 13.00
N ASP A 90 9.70 16.32 14.07
CA ASP A 90 9.34 17.71 14.34
C ASP A 90 10.61 18.54 14.55
N GLY A 91 10.99 19.35 13.56
CA GLY A 91 11.95 20.47 13.76
C GLY A 91 13.29 20.40 13.04
N VAL A 92 13.59 19.37 12.25
CA VAL A 92 14.74 19.45 11.32
C VAL A 92 14.20 19.78 9.94
N ALA A 93 14.45 21.01 9.49
CA ALA A 93 14.14 21.48 8.14
C ALA A 93 14.95 20.68 7.09
N LYS A 94 14.59 19.42 6.85
CA LYS A 94 14.88 18.75 5.58
C LYS A 94 13.83 19.16 4.57
N GLN A 95 14.24 19.21 3.31
CA GLN A 95 13.56 19.87 2.20
C GLN A 95 12.18 19.29 1.85
N GLU A 96 11.78 18.13 2.39
CA GLU A 96 10.51 17.47 2.09
C GLU A 96 10.04 16.57 3.26
N PRO A 97 8.74 16.56 3.61
CA PRO A 97 8.19 15.66 4.63
C PRO A 97 8.42 14.18 4.33
N LEU A 98 8.62 13.35 5.36
CA LEU A 98 8.85 11.90 5.18
C LEU A 98 7.70 11.19 4.45
N GLY A 99 6.46 11.59 4.74
CA GLY A 99 5.26 11.08 4.12
C GLY A 99 4.99 11.58 2.71
N ASP A 100 5.80 12.51 2.18
CA ASP A 100 5.66 12.94 0.80
C ASP A 100 6.12 11.81 -0.15
N LEU A 101 5.23 11.37 -1.04
CA LEU A 101 5.49 10.32 -2.03
C LEU A 101 5.70 10.88 -3.46
N GLY A 102 5.69 12.21 -3.61
CA GLY A 102 5.87 12.92 -4.86
C GLY A 102 4.61 12.94 -5.72
N THR A 103 4.79 12.58 -6.99
CA THR A 103 3.78 12.70 -8.05
C THR A 103 3.48 11.36 -8.69
N LEU A 104 2.20 11.02 -8.78
CA LEU A 104 1.63 9.93 -9.58
C LEU A 104 1.32 10.44 -10.98
N ASN A 105 1.87 9.78 -12.00
CA ASN A 105 1.48 10.02 -13.38
C ASN A 105 0.40 9.02 -13.77
N VAL A 106 -0.74 9.54 -14.19
CA VAL A 106 -1.92 8.78 -14.63
C VAL A 106 -2.00 8.86 -16.14
N ASP A 107 -2.16 7.71 -16.79
CA ASP A 107 -2.25 7.63 -18.24
C ASP A 107 -3.64 8.04 -18.77
N ASP A 108 -3.79 8.06 -20.10
CA ASP A 108 -5.05 8.43 -20.77
C ASP A 108 -6.22 7.47 -20.47
N ARG A 109 -5.95 6.30 -19.87
CA ARG A 109 -6.96 5.32 -19.45
C ARG A 109 -7.38 5.50 -17.99
N GLY A 110 -6.77 6.46 -17.28
CA GLY A 110 -7.01 6.67 -15.86
C GLY A 110 -6.33 5.62 -14.99
N GLU A 111 -5.31 4.94 -15.51
CA GLU A 111 -4.50 3.95 -14.81
C GLU A 111 -3.18 4.56 -14.35
N ALA A 112 -2.74 4.18 -13.15
CA ALA A 112 -1.47 4.65 -12.61
C ALA A 112 -0.75 3.53 -11.86
N PHE A 113 0.55 3.40 -12.10
CA PHE A 113 1.40 2.43 -11.44
C PHE A 113 2.64 3.11 -10.87
N PHE A 114 2.98 2.76 -9.63
CA PHE A 114 4.19 3.23 -8.97
C PHE A 114 4.90 2.08 -8.26
N SER A 115 6.23 2.05 -8.37
CA SER A 115 7.07 1.16 -7.58
C SER A 115 8.35 1.91 -7.19
N GLY A 116 8.62 1.99 -5.90
CA GLY A 116 9.76 2.74 -5.39
C GLY A 116 10.19 2.29 -3.99
N ILE A 117 11.30 2.84 -3.53
CA ILE A 117 11.85 2.62 -2.19
C ILE A 117 11.93 3.98 -1.48
N LYS A 118 11.46 4.04 -0.24
CA LYS A 118 11.58 5.23 0.62
C LYS A 118 12.48 4.90 1.80
N GLU A 119 13.48 5.74 2.01
CA GLU A 119 14.39 5.66 3.15
C GLU A 119 13.74 6.24 4.41
N ASN A 120 14.16 5.72 5.56
CA ASN A 120 13.70 6.09 6.90
C ASN A 120 12.19 5.89 7.15
N LEU A 121 11.50 5.15 6.28
CA LEU A 121 10.08 4.85 6.43
C LEU A 121 9.89 3.51 7.15
N GLN A 122 9.36 3.57 8.37
CA GLN A 122 9.13 2.38 9.20
C GLN A 122 7.66 1.94 9.11
N ILE A 123 7.41 0.69 8.70
CA ILE A 123 6.05 0.14 8.58
C ILE A 123 5.21 0.29 9.86
N PRO A 124 5.73 0.02 11.07
CA PRO A 124 4.95 0.19 12.31
C PRO A 124 4.41 1.61 12.50
N ASP A 125 5.17 2.62 12.06
CA ASP A 125 4.78 4.03 12.19
C ASP A 125 3.68 4.43 11.19
N LEU A 126 3.45 3.63 10.15
CA LEU A 126 2.42 3.89 9.13
C LEU A 126 1.06 3.32 9.51
N ILE A 127 1.00 2.32 10.39
CA ILE A 127 -0.25 1.64 10.72
C ILE A 127 -1.23 2.61 11.38
N GLY A 128 -2.46 2.68 10.84
CA GLY A 128 -3.50 3.58 11.32
C GLY A 128 -3.40 5.01 10.78
N ARG A 129 -2.37 5.32 9.96
CA ARG A 129 -2.30 6.54 9.15
C ARG A 129 -3.07 6.35 7.84
N SER A 130 -3.05 7.34 6.96
CA SER A 130 -3.71 7.24 5.65
C SER A 130 -2.76 7.55 4.50
N VAL A 131 -3.05 6.95 3.34
CA VAL A 131 -2.54 7.44 2.05
C VAL A 131 -3.60 8.36 1.46
N ALA A 132 -3.20 9.55 1.04
CA ALA A 132 -4.05 10.54 0.37
C ALA A 132 -3.56 10.78 -1.06
N VAL A 133 -4.52 11.00 -1.98
CA VAL A 133 -4.29 11.40 -3.37
C VAL A 133 -4.99 12.73 -3.61
N TYR A 134 -4.29 13.65 -4.27
CA TYR A 134 -4.72 15.03 -4.51
C TYR A 134 -5.03 15.26 -5.98
N GLU A 135 -5.82 16.29 -6.26
CA GLU A 135 -6.23 16.63 -7.62
C GLU A 135 -5.03 17.09 -8.48
N THR A 136 -4.09 17.81 -7.88
CA THR A 136 -2.89 18.33 -8.55
C THR A 136 -1.63 17.88 -7.84
N GLU A 137 -0.46 18.15 -8.43
CA GLU A 137 0.85 17.89 -7.82
C GLU A 137 1.07 18.70 -6.54
N ASP A 138 0.50 19.91 -6.50
CA ASP A 138 0.54 20.80 -5.37
C ASP A 138 -0.49 20.32 -4.34
N LYS A 139 -0.05 19.46 -3.43
CA LYS A 139 -0.82 18.81 -2.33
C LYS A 139 -1.50 19.79 -1.34
N LEU A 140 -1.56 21.07 -1.69
CA LEU A 140 -2.34 22.13 -1.08
C LEU A 140 -3.79 22.16 -1.59
N ASP A 141 -4.04 21.51 -2.73
CA ASP A 141 -5.36 21.47 -3.36
C ASP A 141 -6.29 20.43 -2.73
N THR A 142 -7.53 20.41 -3.23
CA THR A 142 -8.58 19.50 -2.77
C THR A 142 -8.12 18.05 -2.92
N GLY A 143 -8.16 17.30 -1.81
CA GLY A 143 -7.86 15.88 -1.82
C GLY A 143 -8.98 15.08 -2.49
N LEU A 144 -8.62 14.18 -3.41
CA LEU A 144 -9.56 13.33 -4.16
C LEU A 144 -10.03 12.14 -3.34
N THR A 145 -9.09 11.42 -2.71
CA THR A 145 -9.41 10.20 -1.99
C THR A 145 -8.33 9.86 -0.96
N ALA A 146 -8.73 9.18 0.11
CA ALA A 146 -7.81 8.66 1.11
C ALA A 146 -8.22 7.26 1.56
N ALA A 147 -7.25 6.46 1.98
CA ALA A 147 -7.44 5.13 2.53
C ALA A 147 -6.53 4.90 3.74
N VAL A 148 -7.05 4.24 4.77
CA VAL A 148 -6.27 3.90 5.97
C VAL A 148 -5.25 2.80 5.64
N ILE A 149 -4.04 2.97 6.15
CA ILE A 149 -2.97 1.98 6.10
C ILE A 149 -3.23 0.94 7.20
N ALA A 150 -3.63 -0.25 6.78
CA ALA A 150 -3.87 -1.39 7.65
C ALA A 150 -2.70 -2.37 7.63
N ARG A 151 -2.59 -3.18 8.69
CA ARG A 151 -1.62 -4.27 8.73
C ARG A 151 -1.91 -5.28 7.62
N SER A 152 -0.86 -5.74 6.96
CA SER A 152 -0.93 -6.86 6.03
C SER A 152 -0.09 -8.01 6.58
N ALA A 153 -0.47 -9.23 6.25
CA ALA A 153 0.33 -10.38 6.65
C ALA A 153 1.64 -10.43 5.87
N GLY A 154 2.74 -10.74 6.56
CA GLY A 154 3.97 -11.19 5.93
C GLY A 154 3.78 -12.50 5.16
N VAL A 155 4.74 -12.85 4.30
CA VAL A 155 4.79 -14.18 3.69
C VAL A 155 4.88 -15.22 4.82
N GLY A 156 4.00 -16.22 4.82
CA GLY A 156 3.95 -17.23 5.89
C GLY A 156 3.22 -16.80 7.18
N GLU A 157 2.76 -15.55 7.32
CA GLU A 157 2.01 -15.09 8.50
C GLU A 157 0.49 -15.27 8.36
N ASN A 158 0.00 -15.67 7.17
CA ASN A 158 -1.43 -15.91 6.90
C ASN A 158 -1.63 -17.25 6.18
N TYR A 159 -1.51 -18.35 6.93
CA TYR A 159 -1.93 -19.65 6.46
C TYR A 159 -3.46 -19.65 6.29
N LYS A 160 -3.92 -19.78 5.06
CA LYS A 160 -5.36 -19.85 4.77
C LYS A 160 -5.83 -21.28 4.94
N LYS A 161 -6.84 -21.48 5.79
CA LYS A 161 -7.65 -22.70 5.82
C LYS A 161 -8.94 -22.46 5.05
N LEU A 162 -9.25 -23.35 4.12
CA LEU A 162 -10.56 -23.46 3.51
C LEU A 162 -11.31 -24.57 4.24
N CYS A 163 -12.43 -24.24 4.87
CA CYS A 163 -13.27 -25.20 5.58
C CYS A 163 -14.68 -25.21 5.02
N THR A 164 -15.36 -26.35 5.09
CA THR A 164 -16.82 -26.47 4.93
C THR A 164 -17.55 -25.82 6.12
N CYS A 165 -18.83 -25.51 5.94
CA CYS A 165 -19.66 -24.92 6.99
C CYS A 165 -19.84 -25.82 8.24
N ASP A 166 -19.57 -27.12 8.13
CA ASP A 166 -19.55 -28.08 9.25
C ASP A 166 -18.22 -28.13 10.02
N GLY A 167 -17.24 -27.30 9.62
CA GLY A 167 -15.93 -27.20 10.25
C GLY A 167 -14.86 -28.14 9.69
N THR A 168 -15.15 -28.95 8.68
CA THR A 168 -14.15 -29.83 8.05
C THR A 168 -13.17 -29.01 7.20
N THR A 169 -11.87 -29.09 7.48
CA THR A 169 -10.84 -28.44 6.67
C THR A 169 -10.70 -29.17 5.33
N ILE A 170 -11.03 -28.48 4.24
CA ILE A 170 -10.87 -28.96 2.86
C ILE A 170 -9.41 -28.79 2.42
N TRP A 171 -8.79 -27.69 2.83
CA TRP A 171 -7.42 -27.35 2.45
C TRP A 171 -6.80 -26.39 3.47
N GLU A 172 -5.52 -26.55 3.75
CA GLU A 172 -4.75 -25.66 4.61
C GLU A 172 -3.44 -25.32 3.91
N SER A 173 -3.14 -24.03 3.82
CA SER A 173 -1.85 -23.54 3.33
C SER A 173 -0.73 -24.03 4.24
N SER A 174 0.36 -24.44 3.62
CA SER A 174 1.61 -24.88 4.26
C SER A 174 2.79 -24.04 3.77
N ASN A 175 3.96 -24.20 4.39
CA ASN A 175 5.18 -23.52 3.94
C ASN A 175 5.55 -23.81 2.48
N ASN A 176 5.17 -24.99 1.97
CA ASN A 176 5.44 -25.38 0.59
C ASN A 176 4.57 -24.64 -0.44
N ASP A 177 3.50 -23.95 0.00
CA ASP A 177 2.60 -23.21 -0.87
C ASP A 177 3.09 -21.76 -1.13
N PHE A 178 4.15 -21.31 -0.43
CA PHE A 178 4.77 -20.02 -0.66
C PHE A 178 5.96 -20.20 -1.61
N VAL A 179 5.82 -19.72 -2.84
CA VAL A 179 6.92 -19.71 -3.81
C VAL A 179 7.70 -18.42 -3.66
N THR A 180 8.98 -18.52 -3.29
CA THR A 180 9.90 -17.40 -3.37
C THR A 180 10.21 -17.11 -4.84
N SER A 181 10.06 -15.85 -5.23
CA SER A 181 10.46 -15.43 -6.56
C SER A 181 11.92 -15.00 -6.55
N ASN A 182 12.78 -15.77 -7.20
CA ASN A 182 14.13 -15.33 -7.50
C ASN A 182 14.05 -14.37 -8.71
N CYS A 183 14.44 -13.10 -8.50
CA CYS A 183 14.78 -12.19 -9.59
C CYS A 183 16.18 -12.50 -10.10
#